data_AF-A0A917F392-F1
#
_entry.id   AF-A0A917F392-F1
#
_cell.length_a   1.000
_cell.length_b   1.000
_cell.length_c   1.000
_cell.angle_alpha   90.00
_cell.angle_beta   90.00
_cell.angle_gamma   90.00
#
_symmetry.space_group_name_H-M   'P 1'
#
loop_
_entity.id
_entity.type
_entity.pdbx_description
1 polymer ?
#
loop_
_entity_poly.entity_id
_entity_poly.type
_entity_poly.pdbx_seq_one_letter_code
_entity_poly.pdbx_strand_id
1 'polypeptide(L)'
;MSRLRLFWVWPDSGAVYGKWGDGPAVDAFVRSSRRVCELVERSLSDRHIVTPHSEVRLHAARSEDDRVLVKINGTRDEGWDSATVLVPDAVADLSAQERGVLVLNVADKVITALADLRGWENVEQLSGIRDDALSHNLRYTQVGPWKTNRSRKLRARPVAEIADDGLTRLHYEVADARTGEDIGVTRSTWVMENRRLRLQRLFEASRWQGPGRIAVRRHEFYGQGQWSESVREFDVDEATPAPTPADPSEPAQLTPLSEDATARSNLDVEVVTWWGEGTDEPKVMSGGFTSDTPGDYSEYQAAYFVVTTWINQHCARWWAAAEPNVLHLYLGVSDYYRTGRSVRLNGDKVTATARRRPEDLHGNHRDRALAREDLAALLARIATRLGLPAPPDLPDPEVVATEIDQIVRRQLDARHHDERWLNEVPE
;
A
#
# COMPACT_ATOMS: atom_id res chain seq x y z
N MET A 1 20.43 -8.38 10.96
CA MET A 1 20.35 -8.38 9.50
C MET A 1 19.19 -9.25 9.07
N SER A 2 18.54 -8.89 7.97
CA SER A 2 17.30 -9.48 7.47
C SER A 2 17.50 -9.88 6.00
N ARG A 3 16.59 -10.68 5.45
CA ARG A 3 16.52 -10.89 3.99
C ARG A 3 15.49 -9.94 3.40
N LEU A 4 15.81 -9.26 2.31
CA LEU A 4 14.84 -8.47 1.55
C LEU A 4 13.80 -9.41 0.95
N ARG A 5 12.53 -9.18 1.25
CA ARG A 5 11.41 -10.05 0.85
C ARG A 5 10.20 -9.29 0.36
N LEU A 6 10.03 -8.06 0.82
CA LEU A 6 8.86 -7.23 0.54
C LEU A 6 9.28 -6.00 -0.25
N PHE A 7 8.51 -5.69 -1.28
CA PHE A 7 8.68 -4.55 -2.15
C PHE A 7 7.29 -4.13 -2.62
N TRP A 8 6.84 -2.94 -2.24
CA TRP A 8 5.47 -2.55 -2.56
C TRP A 8 5.28 -1.03 -2.58
N VAL A 9 4.28 -0.58 -3.36
CA VAL A 9 3.86 0.82 -3.44
C VAL A 9 2.64 1.04 -2.53
N TRP A 10 2.67 2.09 -1.72
CA TRP A 10 1.56 2.52 -0.88
C TRP A 10 0.60 3.46 -1.63
N PRO A 11 -0.72 3.31 -1.44
CA PRO A 11 -1.36 2.21 -0.69
C PRO A 11 -1.29 0.88 -1.46
N ASP A 12 -1.19 -0.23 -0.72
CA ASP A 12 -1.09 -1.56 -1.33
C ASP A 12 -2.42 -2.14 -1.80
N SER A 13 -3.52 -1.47 -1.44
CA SER A 13 -4.91 -1.79 -1.75
C SER A 13 -5.77 -0.55 -1.58
N GLY A 14 -6.98 -0.55 -2.14
CA GLY A 14 -7.94 0.53 -1.97
C GLY A 14 -9.33 0.13 -2.42
N ALA A 15 -10.32 1.01 -2.29
CA ALA A 15 -11.70 0.69 -2.65
C ALA A 15 -11.81 0.22 -4.11
N VAL A 16 -12.64 -0.79 -4.38
CA VAL A 16 -12.83 -1.38 -5.72
C VAL A 16 -13.17 -0.30 -6.74
N TYR A 17 -14.15 0.54 -6.41
CA TYR A 17 -14.68 1.61 -7.26
C TYR A 17 -14.17 3.00 -6.86
N GLY A 18 -13.20 3.10 -5.94
CA GLY A 18 -12.67 4.37 -5.47
C GLY A 18 -11.22 4.59 -5.87
N LYS A 19 -10.72 5.80 -5.76
CA LYS A 19 -9.30 6.09 -5.96
C LYS A 19 -8.42 5.51 -4.85
N TRP A 20 -7.26 5.01 -5.23
CA TRP A 20 -6.14 4.57 -4.41
C TRP A 20 -5.10 5.68 -4.31
N GLY A 21 -4.94 6.48 -5.36
CA GLY A 21 -3.98 7.59 -5.44
C GLY A 21 -4.62 8.98 -5.41
N ASP A 22 -3.79 10.00 -5.17
CA ASP A 22 -4.20 11.41 -5.26
C ASP A 22 -4.14 11.90 -6.72
N GLY A 23 -5.21 11.67 -7.45
CA GLY A 23 -5.34 12.00 -8.87
C GLY A 23 -5.19 10.79 -9.80
N PRO A 24 -5.59 10.91 -11.07
CA PRO A 24 -5.69 9.77 -12.01
C PRO A 24 -4.34 9.12 -12.31
N ALA A 25 -3.27 9.90 -12.44
CA ALA A 25 -1.93 9.36 -12.74
C ALA A 25 -1.37 8.55 -11.57
N VAL A 26 -1.47 9.08 -10.34
CA VAL A 26 -1.04 8.39 -9.12
C VAL A 26 -1.90 7.14 -8.90
N ASP A 27 -3.21 7.23 -9.10
CA ASP A 27 -4.12 6.09 -9.00
C ASP A 27 -3.76 4.96 -9.98
N ALA A 28 -3.60 5.30 -11.26
CA ALA A 28 -3.23 4.36 -12.31
C ALA A 28 -1.86 3.70 -12.03
N PHE A 29 -0.88 4.49 -11.56
CA PHE A 29 0.45 3.99 -11.17
C PHE A 29 0.35 2.99 -10.01
N VAL A 30 -0.30 3.38 -8.90
CA VAL A 30 -0.41 2.53 -7.70
C VAL A 30 -1.16 1.24 -8.01
N ARG A 31 -2.29 1.31 -8.73
CA ARG A 31 -3.07 0.12 -9.12
C ARG A 31 -2.25 -0.84 -9.98
N SER A 32 -1.65 -0.35 -11.05
CA SER A 32 -0.82 -1.17 -11.94
C SER A 32 0.45 -1.69 -11.26
N SER A 33 0.90 -1.05 -10.18
CA SER A 33 2.08 -1.50 -9.46
C SER A 33 1.90 -2.85 -8.76
N ARG A 34 0.68 -3.22 -8.39
CA ARG A 34 0.43 -4.37 -7.52
C ARG A 34 0.92 -5.68 -8.10
N ARG A 35 0.61 -5.96 -9.37
CA ARG A 35 1.06 -7.17 -10.07
C ARG A 35 2.57 -7.22 -10.24
N VAL A 36 3.19 -6.06 -10.50
CA VAL A 36 4.64 -5.95 -10.69
C VAL A 36 5.36 -6.15 -9.36
N CYS A 37 4.88 -5.53 -8.28
CA CYS A 37 5.42 -5.69 -6.94
C CYS A 37 5.40 -7.16 -6.50
N GLU A 38 4.33 -7.91 -6.77
CA GLU A 38 4.29 -9.34 -6.45
C GLU A 38 5.28 -10.19 -7.24
N LEU A 39 5.51 -9.86 -8.52
CA LEU A 39 6.56 -10.51 -9.32
C LEU A 39 7.96 -10.21 -8.76
N VAL A 40 8.20 -8.96 -8.39
CA VAL A 40 9.46 -8.51 -7.76
C VAL A 40 9.64 -9.18 -6.40
N GLU A 41 8.64 -9.20 -5.53
CA GLU A 41 8.69 -9.86 -4.21
C GLU A 41 8.96 -11.37 -4.31
N ARG A 42 8.34 -12.04 -5.29
CA ARG A 42 8.62 -13.45 -5.58
C ARG A 42 10.08 -13.64 -5.98
N SER A 43 10.57 -12.84 -6.93
CA SER A 43 11.96 -12.91 -7.41
C SER A 43 12.98 -12.59 -6.31
N LEU A 44 12.71 -11.60 -5.47
CA LEU A 44 13.52 -11.22 -4.31
C LEU A 44 13.62 -12.35 -3.26
N SER A 45 12.49 -13.02 -2.99
CA SER A 45 12.43 -14.09 -1.98
C SER A 45 13.41 -15.24 -2.27
N ASP A 46 13.67 -15.51 -3.55
CA ASP A 46 14.53 -16.59 -4.02
C ASP A 46 16.02 -16.21 -4.04
N ARG A 47 16.35 -14.92 -3.95
CA ARG A 47 17.72 -14.37 -4.14
C ARG A 47 18.50 -14.10 -2.85
N HIS A 48 17.84 -14.20 -1.70
CA HIS A 48 18.48 -14.11 -0.37
C HIS A 48 19.35 -12.86 -0.13
N ILE A 49 18.98 -11.72 -0.72
CA ILE A 49 19.68 -10.44 -0.56
C ILE A 49 19.63 -10.00 0.91
N VAL A 50 20.79 -9.70 1.49
CA VAL A 50 20.90 -9.37 2.91
C VAL A 50 20.87 -7.85 3.09
N THR A 51 19.93 -7.41 3.91
CA THR A 51 19.63 -6.00 4.14
C THR A 51 19.40 -5.75 5.64
N PRO A 52 19.45 -4.49 6.11
CA PRO A 52 19.01 -4.17 7.47
C PRO A 52 17.53 -4.50 7.71
N HIS A 53 16.68 -4.23 6.70
CA HIS A 53 15.23 -4.39 6.77
C HIS A 53 14.71 -5.30 5.66
N SER A 54 13.71 -6.14 5.97
CA SER A 54 13.16 -7.08 4.98
C SER A 54 12.23 -6.46 3.95
N GLU A 55 12.07 -5.13 3.96
CA GLU A 55 11.02 -4.40 3.25
C GLU A 55 11.55 -3.11 2.64
N VAL A 56 11.17 -2.89 1.38
CA VAL A 56 11.24 -1.60 0.69
C VAL A 56 9.81 -1.12 0.42
N ARG A 57 9.52 0.14 0.77
CA ARG A 57 8.23 0.76 0.55
C ARG A 57 8.34 1.99 -0.34
N LEU A 58 7.53 2.02 -1.39
CA LEU A 58 7.37 3.19 -2.23
C LEU A 58 6.13 3.98 -1.84
N HIS A 59 6.22 5.30 -1.88
CA HIS A 59 5.08 6.21 -1.78
C HIS A 59 4.91 6.91 -3.11
N ALA A 60 3.72 6.90 -3.69
CA ALA A 60 3.46 7.65 -4.92
C ALA A 60 2.83 9.01 -4.59
N ALA A 61 3.29 10.06 -5.27
CA ALA A 61 2.73 11.40 -5.20
C ALA A 61 2.71 12.03 -6.60
N ARG A 62 1.90 13.06 -6.79
CA ARG A 62 1.86 13.80 -8.07
C ARG A 62 3.17 14.56 -8.29
N SER A 63 3.63 14.57 -9.54
CA SER A 63 4.76 15.39 -10.00
C SER A 63 4.26 16.62 -10.76
N GLU A 64 4.97 17.74 -10.61
CA GLU A 64 4.86 18.89 -11.52
C GLU A 64 5.88 18.81 -12.68
N ASP A 65 6.87 17.92 -12.59
CA ASP A 65 7.82 17.60 -13.66
C ASP A 65 7.17 16.58 -14.61
N ASP A 66 7.45 16.67 -15.91
CA ASP A 66 6.97 15.74 -16.94
C ASP A 66 7.61 14.35 -16.86
N ARG A 67 8.66 14.21 -16.02
CA ARG A 67 9.39 12.96 -15.78
C ARG A 67 8.93 12.27 -14.50
N VAL A 68 9.24 10.97 -14.42
CA VAL A 68 9.06 10.21 -13.18
C VAL A 68 10.29 10.41 -12.31
N LEU A 69 10.14 11.10 -11.19
CA LEU A 69 11.24 11.34 -10.25
C LEU A 69 11.15 10.38 -9.07
N VAL A 70 12.25 9.72 -8.73
CA VAL A 70 12.34 8.85 -7.56
C VAL A 70 13.24 9.51 -6.53
N LYS A 71 12.68 9.82 -5.37
CA LYS A 71 13.39 10.36 -4.20
C LYS A 71 13.67 9.23 -3.22
N ILE A 72 14.90 8.73 -3.16
CA ILE A 72 15.29 7.72 -2.17
C ILE A 72 15.38 8.38 -0.80
N ASN A 73 14.74 7.81 0.22
CA ASN A 73 14.86 8.31 1.58
C ASN A 73 16.26 7.99 2.14
N GLY A 74 17.06 9.03 2.41
CA GLY A 74 18.37 8.88 3.01
C GLY A 74 18.36 8.32 4.44
N THR A 75 17.27 8.50 5.20
CA THR A 75 17.17 8.03 6.59
C THR A 75 16.45 6.67 6.70
N ARG A 76 16.75 5.91 7.76
CA ARG A 76 16.17 4.57 8.04
C ARG A 76 15.07 4.63 9.11
N ASP A 77 14.20 5.61 8.96
CA ASP A 77 13.43 6.13 10.08
C ASP A 77 12.26 5.26 10.55
N GLU A 78 11.84 4.31 9.73
CA GLU A 78 10.57 3.63 9.92
C GLU A 78 10.71 2.10 10.05
N GLY A 79 11.93 1.56 10.06
CA GLY A 79 12.15 0.12 10.12
C GLY A 79 11.97 -0.60 8.78
N TRP A 80 11.88 0.17 7.69
CA TRP A 80 11.96 -0.24 6.30
C TRP A 80 12.82 0.77 5.53
N ASP A 81 13.35 0.37 4.36
CA ASP A 81 13.88 1.33 3.40
C ASP A 81 12.71 1.91 2.58
N SER A 82 12.76 3.19 2.22
CA SER A 82 11.67 3.82 1.47
C SER A 82 12.14 4.78 0.39
N ALA A 83 11.25 5.04 -0.56
CA ALA A 83 11.41 6.10 -1.55
C ALA A 83 10.04 6.70 -1.92
N THR A 84 10.06 7.93 -2.42
CA THR A 84 8.89 8.59 -2.99
C THR A 84 9.02 8.64 -4.50
N VAL A 85 8.00 8.17 -5.20
CA VAL A 85 7.86 8.26 -6.65
C VAL A 85 6.94 9.44 -6.97
N LEU A 86 7.47 10.46 -7.64
CA LEU A 86 6.71 11.57 -8.18
C LEU A 86 6.25 11.19 -9.59
N VAL A 87 4.95 11.16 -9.79
CA VAL A 87 4.29 10.63 -10.98
C VAL A 87 3.68 11.80 -11.80
N PRO A 88 4.12 12.04 -13.04
CA PRO A 88 3.54 13.05 -13.92
C PRO A 88 2.14 12.67 -14.38
N ASP A 89 1.33 13.66 -14.76
CA ASP A 89 -0.04 13.46 -15.22
C ASP A 89 -0.12 12.53 -16.46
N ALA A 90 0.90 12.56 -17.32
CA ALA A 90 1.01 11.71 -18.52
C ALA A 90 0.95 10.19 -18.23
N VAL A 91 1.23 9.76 -16.99
CA VAL A 91 1.12 8.34 -16.61
C VAL A 91 -0.33 7.84 -16.64
N ALA A 92 -1.31 8.74 -16.50
CA ALA A 92 -2.73 8.38 -16.62
C ALA A 92 -3.08 7.85 -18.02
N ASP A 93 -2.39 8.33 -19.06
CA ASP A 93 -2.67 8.01 -20.47
C ASP A 93 -1.93 6.78 -20.98
N LEU A 94 -0.98 6.25 -20.20
CA LEU A 94 -0.25 5.03 -20.55
C LEU A 94 -1.19 3.83 -20.53
N SER A 95 -1.01 2.87 -21.45
CA SER A 95 -1.69 1.58 -21.37
C SER A 95 -1.26 0.79 -20.12
N ALA A 96 -2.06 -0.19 -19.73
CA ALA A 96 -1.74 -1.06 -18.60
C ALA A 96 -0.35 -1.70 -18.72
N GLN A 97 0.02 -2.17 -19.91
CA GLN A 97 1.33 -2.80 -20.15
C GLN A 97 2.47 -1.79 -20.00
N GLU A 98 2.33 -0.59 -20.60
CA GLU A 98 3.32 0.49 -20.47
C GLU A 98 3.49 0.93 -19.01
N ARG A 99 2.38 1.09 -18.26
CA ARG A 99 2.43 1.37 -16.81
C ARG A 99 3.14 0.26 -16.04
N GLY A 100 2.91 -1.01 -16.40
CA GLY A 100 3.59 -2.14 -15.79
C GLY A 100 5.11 -2.08 -16.00
N VAL A 101 5.56 -1.80 -17.23
CA VAL A 101 7.00 -1.63 -17.54
C VAL A 101 7.58 -0.45 -16.78
N LEU A 102 6.86 0.67 -16.72
CA LEU A 102 7.28 1.84 -15.95
C LEU A 102 7.47 1.50 -14.46
N VAL A 103 6.51 0.81 -13.84
CA VAL A 103 6.65 0.38 -12.43
C VAL A 103 7.87 -0.53 -12.26
N LEU A 104 8.12 -1.45 -13.19
CA LEU A 104 9.28 -2.33 -13.12
C LEU A 104 10.59 -1.53 -13.24
N ASN A 105 10.65 -0.53 -14.12
CA ASN A 105 11.77 0.40 -14.25
C ASN A 105 12.02 1.15 -12.93
N VAL A 106 10.95 1.65 -12.30
CA VAL A 106 11.02 2.32 -11.00
C VAL A 106 11.53 1.37 -9.92
N ALA A 107 11.01 0.14 -9.86
CA ALA A 107 11.44 -0.85 -8.88
C ALA A 107 12.92 -1.20 -9.00
N ASP A 108 13.37 -1.50 -10.22
CA ASP A 108 14.77 -1.82 -10.54
C ASP A 108 15.72 -0.67 -10.10
N LYS A 109 15.39 0.56 -10.50
CA LYS A 109 16.16 1.76 -10.14
C LYS A 109 16.17 2.04 -8.65
N VAL A 110 15.03 1.91 -7.97
CA VAL A 110 14.97 2.10 -6.50
C VAL A 110 15.82 1.07 -5.79
N ILE A 111 15.65 -0.21 -6.11
CA ILE A 111 16.33 -1.30 -5.42
C ILE A 111 17.85 -1.18 -5.63
N THR A 112 18.28 -0.87 -6.86
CA THR A 112 19.70 -0.62 -7.18
C THR A 112 20.25 0.58 -6.41
N ALA A 113 19.55 1.71 -6.43
CA ALA A 113 20.00 2.91 -5.72
C ALA A 113 20.06 2.71 -4.20
N LEU A 114 19.10 1.98 -3.61
CA LEU A 114 19.14 1.60 -2.20
C LEU A 114 20.30 0.66 -1.90
N ALA A 115 20.53 -0.34 -2.75
CA ALA A 115 21.64 -1.27 -2.59
C ALA A 115 23.00 -0.55 -2.54
N ASP A 116 23.22 0.37 -3.48
CA ASP A 116 24.42 1.21 -3.55
C ASP A 116 24.52 2.13 -2.31
N LEU A 117 23.44 2.83 -1.99
CA LEU A 117 23.38 3.77 -0.86
C LEU A 117 23.61 3.09 0.50
N ARG A 118 23.15 1.84 0.65
CA ARG A 118 23.17 1.11 1.93
C ARG A 118 24.32 0.12 2.03
N GLY A 119 25.05 -0.14 0.95
CA GLY A 119 26.05 -1.19 0.89
C GLY A 119 25.43 -2.57 1.18
N TRP A 120 24.34 -2.92 0.51
CA TRP A 120 23.73 -4.24 0.65
C TRP A 120 24.69 -5.34 0.18
N GLU A 121 24.53 -6.55 0.72
CA GLU A 121 25.32 -7.72 0.30
C GLU A 121 24.57 -8.50 -0.77
N ASN A 122 25.31 -9.18 -1.66
CA ASN A 122 24.79 -10.00 -2.77
C ASN A 122 23.97 -9.21 -3.80
N VAL A 123 24.38 -7.97 -4.10
CA VAL A 123 23.68 -7.07 -5.03
C VAL A 123 23.71 -7.56 -6.47
N GLU A 124 24.67 -8.42 -6.84
CA GLU A 124 24.73 -9.05 -8.16
C GLU A 124 23.47 -9.89 -8.47
N GLN A 125 22.78 -10.38 -7.43
CA GLN A 125 21.53 -11.13 -7.56
C GLN A 125 20.36 -10.26 -8.07
N LEU A 126 20.47 -8.93 -7.99
CA LEU A 126 19.43 -8.00 -8.44
C LEU A 126 19.19 -8.04 -9.95
N SER A 127 20.24 -8.31 -10.73
CA SER A 127 20.23 -8.25 -12.20
C SER A 127 19.15 -9.10 -12.86
N GLY A 128 18.76 -10.24 -12.25
CA GLY A 128 17.74 -11.13 -12.80
C GLY A 128 16.28 -10.79 -12.42
N ILE A 129 16.03 -9.82 -11.53
CA ILE A 129 14.67 -9.52 -11.06
C ILE A 129 13.80 -8.96 -12.18
N ARG A 130 14.38 -8.06 -12.98
CA ARG A 130 13.71 -7.46 -14.13
C ARG A 130 13.32 -8.52 -15.16
N ASP A 131 14.28 -9.37 -15.53
CA ASP A 131 14.08 -10.41 -16.54
C ASP A 131 13.06 -11.46 -16.06
N ASP A 132 13.07 -11.81 -14.76
CA ASP A 132 12.05 -12.67 -14.17
C ASP A 132 10.64 -12.07 -14.30
N ALA A 133 10.46 -10.78 -14.02
CA ALA A 133 9.16 -10.13 -14.15
C ALA A 133 8.70 -10.03 -15.61
N LEU A 134 9.62 -9.72 -16.52
CA LEU A 134 9.35 -9.64 -17.97
C LEU A 134 9.03 -11.01 -18.58
N SER A 135 9.70 -12.08 -18.16
CA SER A 135 9.40 -13.44 -18.64
C SER A 135 7.98 -13.92 -18.27
N HIS A 136 7.34 -13.25 -17.31
CA HIS A 136 5.95 -13.48 -16.92
C HIS A 136 4.97 -12.49 -17.57
N ASN A 137 5.40 -11.69 -18.55
CA ASN A 137 4.60 -10.64 -19.19
C ASN A 137 4.00 -9.65 -18.19
N LEU A 138 4.67 -9.42 -17.04
CA LEU A 138 4.15 -8.61 -15.94
C LEU A 138 2.80 -9.09 -15.37
N ARG A 139 2.43 -10.35 -15.61
CA ARG A 139 1.22 -10.99 -15.06
C ARG A 139 1.59 -11.82 -13.85
N TYR A 140 0.99 -11.47 -12.71
CA TYR A 140 1.10 -12.28 -11.50
C TYR A 140 -0.11 -13.21 -11.40
N THR A 141 0.17 -14.51 -11.37
CA THR A 141 -0.82 -15.56 -11.12
C THR A 141 -0.36 -16.44 -9.96
N GLN A 142 -1.28 -16.77 -9.07
CA GLN A 142 -1.04 -17.70 -7.97
C GLN A 142 -2.08 -18.81 -8.00
N VAL A 143 -1.60 -20.05 -8.01
CA VAL A 143 -2.43 -21.25 -8.02
C VAL A 143 -2.36 -21.91 -6.64
N GLY A 144 -3.52 -22.21 -6.08
CA GLY A 144 -3.63 -22.90 -4.79
C GLY A 144 -3.68 -24.43 -4.93
N PRO A 145 -3.72 -25.14 -3.79
CA PRO A 145 -3.83 -26.59 -3.78
C PRO A 145 -5.23 -27.05 -4.22
N TRP A 146 -5.29 -28.23 -4.84
CA TRP A 146 -6.55 -28.95 -5.09
C TRP A 146 -7.24 -29.31 -3.78
N LYS A 147 -8.54 -29.08 -3.72
CA LYS A 147 -9.43 -29.48 -2.63
C LYS A 147 -10.55 -30.34 -3.20
N THR A 148 -10.69 -31.54 -2.67
CA THR A 148 -11.73 -32.49 -3.08
C THR A 148 -13.01 -32.26 -2.29
N ASN A 149 -14.17 -32.31 -2.97
CA ASN A 149 -15.47 -32.18 -2.32
C ASN A 149 -15.79 -33.40 -1.45
N ARG A 150 -16.81 -33.30 -0.60
CA ARG A 150 -17.16 -34.37 0.37
C ARG A 150 -17.54 -35.69 -0.32
N SER A 151 -18.19 -35.62 -1.49
CA SER A 151 -18.56 -36.82 -2.26
C SER A 151 -17.38 -37.46 -3.00
N ARG A 152 -16.22 -36.79 -3.02
CA ARG A 152 -15.00 -37.20 -3.75
C ARG A 152 -15.23 -37.38 -5.25
N LYS A 153 -16.21 -36.68 -5.80
CA LYS A 153 -16.49 -36.66 -7.24
C LYS A 153 -15.79 -35.50 -7.93
N LEU A 154 -15.67 -34.38 -7.25
CA LEU A 154 -15.08 -33.16 -7.80
C LEU A 154 -13.89 -32.73 -6.96
N ARG A 155 -12.90 -32.15 -7.61
CA ARG A 155 -11.85 -31.38 -6.96
C ARG A 155 -11.78 -30.02 -7.62
N ALA A 156 -11.43 -29.01 -6.84
CA ALA A 156 -11.26 -27.65 -7.32
C ALA A 156 -10.01 -27.03 -6.72
N ARG A 157 -9.31 -26.18 -7.47
CA ARG A 157 -8.21 -25.36 -6.95
C ARG A 157 -8.44 -23.89 -7.26
N PRO A 158 -8.15 -22.97 -6.33
CA PRO A 158 -8.28 -21.55 -6.59
C PRO A 158 -7.14 -21.09 -7.51
N VAL A 159 -7.46 -20.19 -8.44
CA VAL A 159 -6.51 -19.48 -9.28
C VAL A 159 -6.79 -17.99 -9.13
N ALA A 160 -5.78 -17.25 -8.68
CA ALA A 160 -5.85 -15.81 -8.50
C ALA A 160 -4.90 -15.12 -9.50
N GLU A 161 -5.39 -14.10 -10.19
CA GLU A 161 -4.61 -13.21 -11.03
C GLU A 161 -4.75 -11.77 -10.52
N ILE A 162 -3.66 -11.04 -10.37
CA ILE A 162 -3.72 -9.60 -10.07
C ILE A 162 -3.80 -8.85 -11.39
N ALA A 163 -4.94 -8.23 -11.64
CA ALA A 163 -5.19 -7.47 -12.86
C ALA A 163 -4.44 -6.12 -12.84
N ASP A 164 -4.49 -5.41 -13.98
CA ASP A 164 -3.89 -4.10 -14.18
C ASP A 164 -4.52 -2.97 -13.35
N ASP A 165 -5.76 -3.16 -12.93
CA ASP A 165 -6.51 -2.31 -12.01
C ASP A 165 -6.11 -2.50 -10.52
N GLY A 166 -5.14 -3.39 -10.24
CA GLY A 166 -4.63 -3.70 -8.91
C GLY A 166 -5.49 -4.67 -8.10
N LEU A 167 -6.65 -5.06 -8.61
CA LEU A 167 -7.57 -5.97 -7.97
C LEU A 167 -7.26 -7.41 -8.39
N THR A 168 -7.52 -8.35 -7.48
CA THR A 168 -7.34 -9.76 -7.79
C THR A 168 -8.61 -10.32 -8.41
N ARG A 169 -8.49 -11.02 -9.53
CA ARG A 169 -9.52 -11.90 -10.09
C ARG A 169 -9.29 -13.32 -9.59
N LEU A 170 -10.28 -13.87 -8.89
CA LEU A 170 -10.29 -15.23 -8.35
C LEU A 170 -11.32 -16.06 -9.11
N HIS A 171 -10.91 -17.25 -9.55
CA HIS A 171 -11.81 -18.31 -10.00
C HIS A 171 -11.32 -19.66 -9.46
N TYR A 172 -12.08 -20.71 -9.75
CA TYR A 172 -11.70 -22.08 -9.45
C TYR A 172 -11.62 -22.89 -10.72
N GLU A 173 -10.49 -23.55 -10.92
CA GLU A 173 -10.40 -24.67 -11.85
C GLU A 173 -11.02 -25.90 -11.20
N VAL A 174 -11.81 -26.65 -11.96
CA VAL A 174 -12.60 -27.80 -11.52
C VAL A 174 -12.25 -29.00 -12.38
N ALA A 175 -12.04 -30.14 -11.73
CA ALA A 175 -11.78 -31.41 -12.39
C ALA A 175 -12.52 -32.56 -11.70
N ASP A 176 -12.78 -33.63 -12.44
CA ASP A 176 -13.26 -34.89 -11.88
C ASP A 176 -12.17 -35.45 -10.95
N ALA A 177 -12.55 -35.78 -9.71
CA ALA A 177 -11.59 -36.15 -8.68
C ALA A 177 -10.99 -37.55 -8.87
N ARG A 178 -11.64 -38.42 -9.67
CA ARG A 178 -11.21 -39.80 -9.88
C ARG A 178 -10.31 -39.93 -11.10
N THR A 179 -10.74 -39.34 -12.21
CA THR A 179 -10.08 -39.41 -13.51
C THR A 179 -9.06 -38.29 -13.69
N GLY A 180 -9.25 -37.17 -12.99
CA GLY A 180 -8.46 -35.96 -13.16
C GLY A 180 -8.83 -35.15 -14.40
N GLU A 181 -9.87 -35.55 -15.13
CA GLU A 181 -10.37 -34.84 -16.31
C GLU A 181 -10.84 -33.42 -15.95
N ASP A 182 -10.38 -32.43 -16.72
CA ASP A 182 -10.76 -31.04 -16.52
C ASP A 182 -12.22 -30.83 -16.91
N ILE A 183 -12.99 -30.27 -15.99
CA ILE A 183 -14.41 -29.94 -16.19
C ILE A 183 -14.54 -28.50 -16.69
N GLY A 184 -13.76 -27.59 -16.11
CA GLY A 184 -13.80 -26.18 -16.50
C GLY A 184 -13.33 -25.23 -15.41
N VAL A 185 -13.64 -23.96 -15.59
CA VAL A 185 -13.39 -22.87 -14.65
C VAL A 185 -14.71 -22.21 -14.24
N THR A 186 -14.83 -21.88 -12.96
CA THR A 186 -15.96 -21.09 -12.46
C THR A 186 -15.86 -19.64 -12.94
N ARG A 187 -16.98 -18.90 -12.85
CA ARG A 187 -16.97 -17.46 -13.12
C ARG A 187 -15.95 -16.76 -12.21
N SER A 188 -15.13 -15.90 -12.81
CA SER A 188 -14.21 -15.05 -12.07
C SER A 188 -14.95 -13.98 -11.27
N THR A 189 -14.52 -13.75 -10.03
CA THR A 189 -14.96 -12.64 -9.18
C THR A 189 -13.75 -11.87 -8.68
N TRP A 190 -13.94 -10.63 -8.24
CA TRP A 190 -12.86 -9.85 -7.67
C TRP A 190 -12.70 -10.13 -6.16
N VAL A 191 -11.45 -10.06 -5.69
CA VAL A 191 -11.08 -10.14 -4.29
C VAL A 191 -10.07 -9.04 -3.95
N MET A 192 -10.13 -8.56 -2.72
CA MET A 192 -9.28 -7.47 -2.24
C MET A 192 -7.88 -7.96 -1.86
N GLU A 193 -7.73 -9.24 -1.59
CA GLU A 193 -6.45 -9.87 -1.32
C GLU A 193 -5.60 -9.83 -2.58
N ASN A 194 -4.62 -8.94 -2.59
CA ASN A 194 -3.71 -8.73 -3.70
C ASN A 194 -2.24 -8.92 -3.29
N ARG A 195 -2.03 -9.57 -2.13
CA ARG A 195 -0.69 -9.99 -1.67
C ARG A 195 -0.53 -11.50 -1.66
N ARG A 196 0.63 -12.05 -2.07
CA ARG A 196 0.85 -13.52 -2.10
C ARG A 196 0.51 -14.23 -0.79
N LEU A 197 0.95 -13.70 0.34
CA LEU A 197 0.68 -14.29 1.66
C LEU A 197 -0.80 -14.18 2.06
N ARG A 198 -1.49 -13.10 1.65
CA ARG A 198 -2.93 -12.95 1.88
C ARG A 198 -3.73 -13.89 0.98
N LEU A 199 -3.33 -14.03 -0.28
CA LEU A 199 -3.88 -15.01 -1.22
C LEU A 199 -3.69 -16.45 -0.75
N GLN A 200 -2.52 -16.78 -0.20
CA GLN A 200 -2.30 -18.11 0.37
C GLN A 200 -3.29 -18.39 1.52
N ARG A 201 -3.49 -17.44 2.44
CA ARG A 201 -4.48 -17.58 3.52
C ARG A 201 -5.90 -17.67 2.98
N LEU A 202 -6.23 -16.90 1.95
CA LEU A 202 -7.53 -16.97 1.25
C LEU A 202 -7.76 -18.38 0.66
N PHE A 203 -6.74 -18.93 0.00
CA PHE A 203 -6.78 -20.27 -0.57
C PHE A 203 -6.92 -21.32 0.52
N GLU A 204 -6.19 -21.18 1.63
CA GLU A 204 -6.29 -22.04 2.80
C GLU A 204 -7.67 -21.95 3.45
N ALA A 205 -8.34 -20.79 3.43
CA ALA A 205 -9.66 -20.56 4.01
C ALA A 205 -10.82 -21.08 3.13
N SER A 206 -10.63 -21.26 1.83
CA SER A 206 -11.70 -21.73 0.92
C SER A 206 -12.25 -23.12 1.29
N ARG A 207 -13.57 -23.31 1.23
CA ARG A 207 -14.22 -24.58 1.60
C ARG A 207 -15.33 -24.94 0.62
N TRP A 208 -15.51 -26.24 0.37
CA TRP A 208 -16.71 -26.75 -0.27
C TRP A 208 -17.94 -26.51 0.63
N GLN A 209 -19.00 -25.94 0.06
CA GLN A 209 -20.31 -25.75 0.68
C GLN A 209 -21.34 -26.64 -0.03
N GLY A 210 -21.21 -27.95 0.19
CA GLY A 210 -22.01 -28.95 -0.54
C GLY A 210 -21.29 -29.52 -1.78
N PRO A 211 -22.02 -30.22 -2.66
CA PRO A 211 -21.42 -30.95 -3.77
C PRO A 211 -20.93 -30.08 -4.93
N GLY A 212 -21.59 -28.95 -5.20
CA GLY A 212 -21.35 -28.09 -6.38
C GLY A 212 -21.00 -26.64 -6.07
N ARG A 213 -20.62 -26.31 -4.83
CA ARG A 213 -20.34 -24.92 -4.43
C ARG A 213 -19.09 -24.80 -3.59
N ILE A 214 -18.33 -23.75 -3.83
CA ILE A 214 -17.15 -23.37 -3.05
C ILE A 214 -17.42 -21.99 -2.47
N ALA A 215 -17.12 -21.81 -1.18
CA ALA A 215 -17.21 -20.51 -0.53
C ALA A 215 -15.86 -20.08 0.04
N VAL A 216 -15.63 -18.78 -0.03
CA VAL A 216 -14.49 -18.09 0.55
C VAL A 216 -15.03 -17.00 1.46
N ARG A 217 -14.76 -17.11 2.75
CA ARG A 217 -15.09 -16.07 3.74
C ARG A 217 -13.91 -15.13 3.88
N ARG A 218 -14.17 -13.83 3.93
CA ARG A 218 -13.13 -12.81 4.05
C ARG A 218 -13.63 -11.57 4.78
N HIS A 219 -12.70 -10.82 5.35
CA HIS A 219 -12.95 -9.48 5.85
C HIS A 219 -12.60 -8.49 4.74
N GLU A 220 -13.61 -7.84 4.16
CA GLU A 220 -13.42 -6.80 3.15
C GLU A 220 -13.34 -5.43 3.80
N PHE A 221 -12.38 -4.64 3.35
CA PHE A 221 -12.31 -3.21 3.62
C PHE A 221 -13.03 -2.45 2.51
N TYR A 222 -14.13 -1.75 2.83
CA TYR A 222 -14.90 -0.98 1.85
C TYR A 222 -14.50 0.51 1.77
N GLY A 223 -13.38 0.88 2.39
CA GLY A 223 -13.08 2.30 2.64
C GLY A 223 -13.73 2.78 3.92
N GLN A 224 -13.32 3.96 4.40
CA GLN A 224 -13.78 4.54 5.66
C GLN A 224 -13.69 3.54 6.83
N GLY A 225 -12.64 2.71 6.84
CA GLY A 225 -12.38 1.82 7.96
C GLY A 225 -13.43 0.75 8.26
N GLN A 226 -14.46 0.63 7.44
CA GLN A 226 -15.49 -0.39 7.63
C GLN A 226 -14.96 -1.72 7.11
N TRP A 227 -14.86 -2.67 8.05
CA TRP A 227 -14.61 -4.07 7.77
C TRP A 227 -15.93 -4.81 7.77
N SER A 228 -16.22 -5.53 6.69
CA SER A 228 -17.37 -6.45 6.65
C SER A 228 -16.89 -7.87 6.43
N GLU A 229 -17.52 -8.84 7.09
CA GLU A 229 -17.40 -10.21 6.64
C GLU A 229 -18.23 -10.38 5.36
N SER A 230 -17.58 -10.83 4.31
CA SER A 230 -18.22 -11.17 3.05
C SER A 230 -17.96 -12.64 2.76
N VAL A 231 -18.94 -13.26 2.10
CA VAL A 231 -18.81 -14.62 1.59
C VAL A 231 -18.91 -14.52 0.07
N ARG A 232 -17.85 -14.95 -0.62
CA ARG A 232 -17.88 -15.14 -2.07
C ARG A 232 -18.14 -16.61 -2.35
N GLU A 233 -19.19 -16.87 -3.12
CA GLU A 233 -19.59 -18.20 -3.54
C GLU A 233 -19.28 -18.40 -5.02
N PHE A 234 -18.83 -19.60 -5.35
CA PHE A 234 -18.53 -20.03 -6.71
C PHE A 234 -19.36 -21.27 -6.99
N ASP A 235 -20.22 -21.18 -7.99
CA ASP A 235 -20.99 -22.31 -8.47
C ASP A 235 -20.15 -23.12 -9.46
N VAL A 236 -20.01 -24.41 -9.16
CA VAL A 236 -19.23 -25.35 -9.97
C VAL A 236 -20.08 -25.90 -11.12
N ASP A 237 -21.41 -25.89 -10.98
CA ASP A 237 -22.31 -26.34 -12.04
C ASP A 237 -22.37 -25.29 -13.17
N GLU A 238 -21.96 -24.04 -12.91
CA GLU A 238 -21.76 -22.98 -13.90
C GLU A 238 -20.33 -22.94 -14.48
N ALA A 239 -19.51 -23.95 -14.21
CA ALA A 239 -18.16 -24.01 -14.77
C ALA A 239 -18.21 -24.07 -16.30
N THR A 240 -17.45 -23.19 -16.94
CA THR A 240 -17.30 -23.18 -18.40
C THR A 240 -16.00 -23.86 -18.78
N PRO A 241 -15.90 -24.49 -19.97
CA PRO A 241 -14.66 -25.08 -20.43
C PRO A 241 -13.51 -24.08 -20.26
N ALA A 242 -12.41 -24.52 -19.64
CA ALA A 242 -11.26 -23.67 -19.48
C ALA A 242 -10.83 -23.19 -20.87
N PRO A 243 -10.51 -21.90 -21.07
CA PRO A 243 -9.89 -21.48 -22.31
C PRO A 243 -8.68 -22.37 -22.54
N THR A 244 -8.53 -22.92 -23.75
CA THR A 244 -7.42 -23.81 -24.08
C THR A 244 -6.13 -23.14 -23.62
N PRO A 245 -5.40 -23.72 -22.65
CA PRO A 245 -4.20 -23.08 -22.16
C PRO A 245 -3.28 -22.86 -23.36
N ALA A 246 -2.84 -21.62 -23.54
CA ALA A 246 -1.73 -21.36 -24.45
C ALA A 246 -0.60 -22.31 -24.05
N ASP A 247 0.03 -22.94 -25.05
CA ASP A 247 1.03 -23.97 -24.82
C ASP A 247 2.08 -23.45 -23.81
N PRO A 248 2.24 -24.07 -22.63
CA PRO A 248 3.16 -23.58 -21.61
C PRO A 248 4.63 -23.69 -22.04
N SER A 249 4.93 -24.46 -23.09
CA SER A 249 6.25 -24.50 -23.73
C SER A 249 6.46 -23.39 -24.75
N GLU A 250 5.39 -22.72 -25.16
CA GLU A 250 5.46 -21.47 -25.90
C GLU A 250 5.73 -20.36 -24.88
N PRO A 251 6.96 -19.80 -24.82
CA PRO A 251 7.23 -18.68 -23.92
C PRO A 251 6.19 -17.63 -24.22
N ALA A 252 5.44 -17.22 -23.19
CA ALA A 252 4.32 -16.32 -23.35
C ALA A 252 4.82 -15.14 -24.17
N GLN A 253 4.46 -15.08 -25.46
CA GLN A 253 5.16 -14.20 -26.38
C GLN A 253 4.92 -12.80 -25.85
N LEU A 254 5.98 -12.18 -25.32
CA LEU A 254 5.98 -10.77 -25.01
C LEU A 254 5.49 -10.14 -26.31
N THR A 255 4.27 -9.63 -26.33
CA THR A 255 3.88 -8.74 -27.42
C THR A 255 4.87 -7.60 -27.27
N PRO A 256 5.87 -7.50 -28.16
CA PRO A 256 6.90 -6.51 -27.99
C PRO A 256 6.15 -5.19 -27.91
N LEU A 257 6.44 -4.40 -26.88
CA LEU A 257 5.95 -3.03 -26.89
C LEU A 257 6.38 -2.44 -28.24
N SER A 258 5.45 -1.77 -28.92
CA SER A 258 5.85 -1.00 -30.11
C SER A 258 7.00 -0.07 -29.74
N GLU A 259 7.82 0.34 -30.70
CA GLU A 259 8.91 1.30 -30.43
C GLU A 259 8.36 2.55 -29.73
N ASP A 260 7.18 3.03 -30.15
CA ASP A 260 6.45 4.13 -29.50
C ASP A 260 6.05 3.80 -28.06
N ALA A 261 5.59 2.59 -27.78
CA ALA A 261 5.22 2.18 -26.43
C ALA A 261 6.45 2.00 -25.52
N THR A 262 7.58 1.59 -26.09
CA THR A 262 8.86 1.52 -25.38
C THR A 262 9.37 2.92 -25.08
N ALA A 263 9.29 3.85 -26.04
CA ALA A 263 9.64 5.25 -25.82
C ALA A 263 8.76 5.91 -24.74
N ARG A 264 7.44 5.65 -24.76
CA ARG A 264 6.49 6.17 -23.76
C ARG A 264 6.62 5.52 -22.38
N SER A 265 6.97 4.23 -22.29
CA SER A 265 7.20 3.55 -21.01
C SER A 265 8.61 3.78 -20.44
N ASN A 266 9.53 4.27 -21.27
CA ASN A 266 10.81 4.84 -20.86
C ASN A 266 10.68 6.34 -20.56
N LEU A 267 9.62 6.76 -19.87
CA LEU A 267 9.68 8.03 -19.15
C LEU A 267 10.97 8.03 -18.35
N ASP A 268 11.78 9.08 -18.50
CA ASP A 268 13.06 9.18 -17.82
C ASP A 268 12.82 9.06 -16.31
N VAL A 269 13.18 7.90 -15.75
CA VAL A 269 13.15 7.68 -14.32
C VAL A 269 14.47 8.20 -13.76
N GLU A 270 14.43 9.40 -13.21
CA GLU A 270 15.55 10.02 -12.54
C GLU A 270 15.53 9.62 -11.06
N VAL A 271 16.61 9.00 -10.59
CA VAL A 271 16.78 8.73 -9.16
C VAL A 271 17.58 9.85 -8.55
N VAL A 272 16.96 10.57 -7.64
CA VAL A 272 17.60 11.59 -6.82
C VAL A 272 17.70 11.04 -5.41
N THR A 273 18.92 10.92 -4.90
CA THR A 273 19.10 10.60 -3.49
C THR A 273 18.69 11.82 -2.68
N TRP A 274 17.50 11.75 -2.11
CA TRP A 274 17.05 12.73 -1.16
C TRP A 274 17.44 12.22 0.22
N TRP A 275 18.65 12.56 0.64
CA TRP A 275 18.83 12.83 2.05
C TRP A 275 17.78 13.87 2.35
N GLY A 276 16.74 13.56 3.12
CA GLY A 276 15.90 14.61 3.64
C GLY A 276 16.87 15.52 4.36
N GLU A 277 17.25 16.62 3.71
CA GLU A 277 18.63 17.11 3.75
C GLU A 277 19.19 17.05 5.16
N GLY A 278 20.48 16.71 5.28
CA GLY A 278 21.28 17.11 6.44
C GLY A 278 21.37 18.64 6.55
N THR A 279 20.24 19.35 6.43
CA THR A 279 20.03 20.57 7.16
C THR A 279 20.20 20.18 8.62
N ASP A 280 21.13 20.83 9.30
CA ASP A 280 21.11 20.95 10.77
C ASP A 280 19.78 21.53 11.28
N GLU A 281 18.82 21.83 10.39
CA GLU A 281 17.49 22.26 10.71
C GLU A 281 16.66 21.13 11.34
N PRO A 282 16.11 21.39 12.53
CA PRO A 282 15.25 20.47 13.23
C PRO A 282 13.97 20.17 12.45
N LYS A 283 13.64 18.89 12.31
CA LYS A 283 12.44 18.44 11.57
C LYS A 283 11.39 17.88 12.50
N VAL A 284 10.14 18.25 12.23
CA VAL A 284 8.98 17.59 12.82
C VAL A 284 8.27 16.80 11.73
N MET A 285 8.25 15.48 11.88
CA MET A 285 7.55 14.56 10.98
C MET A 285 6.28 14.06 11.67
N SER A 286 5.20 13.92 10.91
CA SER A 286 3.96 13.29 11.35
C SER A 286 3.66 12.04 10.52
N GLY A 287 3.42 10.92 11.21
CA GLY A 287 3.00 9.66 10.58
C GLY A 287 1.49 9.43 10.72
N GLY A 288 0.86 8.96 9.65
CA GLY A 288 -0.58 8.69 9.60
C GLY A 288 -0.99 7.29 10.04
N PHE A 289 -2.30 7.10 10.11
CA PHE A 289 -2.97 5.85 10.49
C PHE A 289 -2.64 4.72 9.50
N THR A 290 -2.48 3.50 10.02
CA THR A 290 -2.44 2.29 9.20
C THR A 290 -3.84 2.01 8.62
N SER A 291 -3.88 1.34 7.46
CA SER A 291 -5.08 0.99 6.67
C SER A 291 -6.24 0.35 7.45
N ASP A 292 -5.96 -0.15 8.65
CA ASP A 292 -6.89 -0.94 9.45
C ASP A 292 -7.75 -0.08 10.40
N THR A 293 -7.73 1.25 10.26
CA THR A 293 -8.44 2.18 11.16
C THR A 293 -9.89 2.40 10.71
N PRO A 294 -10.90 2.06 11.53
CA PRO A 294 -12.31 2.40 11.33
C PRO A 294 -12.56 3.89 11.00
N GLY A 295 -13.45 4.21 10.06
CA GLY A 295 -13.60 5.57 9.50
C GLY A 295 -14.50 6.48 10.31
N ASP A 296 -15.12 5.95 11.35
CA ASP A 296 -15.68 6.71 12.47
C ASP A 296 -14.60 7.50 13.24
N TYR A 297 -13.30 7.24 13.04
CA TYR A 297 -12.20 8.00 13.67
C TYR A 297 -11.68 9.19 12.84
N SER A 298 -12.42 9.58 11.80
CA SER A 298 -12.05 10.70 10.92
C SER A 298 -11.82 12.02 11.67
N GLU A 299 -12.54 12.27 12.77
CA GLU A 299 -12.40 13.48 13.59
C GLU A 299 -11.09 13.53 14.38
N TYR A 300 -10.70 12.41 15.01
CA TYR A 300 -9.42 12.27 15.71
C TYR A 300 -8.26 12.46 14.72
N GLN A 301 -8.37 11.82 13.54
CA GLN A 301 -7.37 11.90 12.48
C GLN A 301 -7.24 13.30 11.89
N ALA A 302 -8.35 13.95 11.58
CA ALA A 302 -8.36 15.30 11.02
C ALA A 302 -7.75 16.31 12.01
N ALA A 303 -8.11 16.20 13.30
CA ALA A 303 -7.51 17.02 14.34
C ALA A 303 -6.00 16.81 14.48
N TYR A 304 -5.54 15.56 14.45
CA TYR A 304 -4.11 15.28 14.45
C TYR A 304 -3.38 15.92 13.27
N PHE A 305 -3.94 15.81 12.07
CA PHE A 305 -3.33 16.39 10.88
C PHE A 305 -3.22 17.92 10.99
N VAL A 306 -4.29 18.60 11.40
CA VAL A 306 -4.31 20.05 11.62
C VAL A 306 -3.28 20.45 12.68
N VAL A 307 -3.31 19.80 13.85
CA VAL A 307 -2.42 20.18 14.95
C VAL A 307 -0.95 19.87 14.63
N THR A 308 -0.64 18.77 13.95
CA THR A 308 0.74 18.48 13.54
C THR A 308 1.24 19.43 12.45
N THR A 309 0.37 19.84 11.51
CA THR A 309 0.70 20.89 10.54
C THR A 309 1.05 22.20 11.26
N TRP A 310 0.26 22.56 12.28
CA TRP A 310 0.54 23.72 13.11
C TRP A 310 1.88 23.58 13.86
N ILE A 311 2.15 22.42 14.47
CA ILE A 311 3.42 22.14 15.16
C ILE A 311 4.60 22.30 14.19
N ASN A 312 4.51 21.76 12.97
CA ASN A 312 5.58 21.88 11.98
C ASN A 312 5.89 23.34 11.66
N GLN A 313 4.88 24.20 11.61
CA GLN A 313 5.02 25.63 11.31
C GLN A 313 5.52 26.47 12.51
N HIS A 314 5.09 26.13 13.74
CA HIS A 314 5.28 27.01 14.91
C HIS A 314 6.28 26.48 15.94
N CYS A 315 6.54 25.18 15.97
CA CYS A 315 7.45 24.56 16.93
C CYS A 315 8.88 24.38 16.39
N ALA A 316 9.16 24.76 15.14
CA ALA A 316 10.51 24.63 14.57
C ALA A 316 11.58 25.31 15.44
N ARG A 317 11.32 26.53 15.93
CA ARG A 317 12.25 27.26 16.83
C ARG A 317 12.38 26.61 18.20
N TRP A 318 11.30 26.05 18.74
CA TRP A 318 11.33 25.33 20.01
C TRP A 318 12.15 24.05 19.88
N TRP A 319 11.98 23.32 18.79
CA TRP A 319 12.71 22.10 18.50
C TRP A 319 14.19 22.39 18.15
N ALA A 320 14.52 23.58 17.62
CA ALA A 320 15.90 24.02 17.38
C ALA A 320 16.79 24.12 18.60
N ALA A 321 16.22 24.12 19.81
CA ALA A 321 16.99 24.03 21.03
C ALA A 321 17.34 22.58 21.44
N ALA A 322 16.85 21.57 20.71
CA ALA A 322 17.07 20.16 21.01
C ALA A 322 18.33 19.63 20.32
N GLU A 323 19.13 18.80 21.01
CA GLU A 323 20.26 18.08 20.41
C GLU A 323 19.82 17.06 19.34
N PRO A 324 18.67 16.34 19.49
CA PRO A 324 18.14 15.52 18.41
C PRO A 324 17.57 16.40 17.29
N ASN A 325 18.03 16.21 16.07
CA ASN A 325 17.58 16.99 14.91
C ASN A 325 16.20 16.54 14.40
N VAL A 326 15.71 15.35 14.78
CA VAL A 326 14.46 14.80 14.25
C VAL A 326 13.44 14.53 15.34
N LEU A 327 12.27 15.15 15.27
CA LEU A 327 11.08 14.82 16.05
C LEU A 327 10.07 14.10 15.15
N HIS A 328 9.76 12.85 15.45
CA HIS A 328 8.69 12.10 14.80
C HIS A 328 7.51 11.97 15.76
N LEU A 329 6.41 12.66 15.44
CA LEU A 329 5.12 12.52 16.10
C LEU A 329 4.29 11.46 15.38
N TYR A 330 3.74 10.50 16.10
CA TYR A 330 2.95 9.43 15.51
C TYR A 330 1.67 9.20 16.30
N LEU A 331 0.55 9.03 15.58
CA LEU A 331 -0.68 8.52 16.17
C LEU A 331 -1.05 7.16 15.58
N GLY A 332 -1.40 6.23 16.46
CA GLY A 332 -1.89 4.92 16.07
C GLY A 332 -3.23 4.59 16.71
N VAL A 333 -4.20 4.17 15.91
CA VAL A 333 -5.45 3.58 16.38
C VAL A 333 -5.50 2.13 15.92
N SER A 334 -5.65 1.21 16.86
CA SER A 334 -5.78 -0.23 16.58
C SER A 334 -6.28 -0.97 17.81
N ASP A 335 -7.12 -1.99 17.62
CA ASP A 335 -7.57 -2.90 18.69
C ASP A 335 -6.41 -3.62 19.38
N TYR A 336 -5.29 -3.80 18.67
CA TYR A 336 -4.09 -4.45 19.20
C TYR A 336 -3.25 -3.54 20.09
N TYR A 337 -3.50 -2.23 20.08
CA TYR A 337 -2.73 -1.30 20.88
C TYR A 337 -3.18 -1.27 22.33
N ARG A 338 -2.22 -1.03 23.22
CA ARG A 338 -2.50 -0.53 24.55
C ARG A 338 -2.54 0.99 24.47
N THR A 339 -3.65 1.56 24.92
CA THR A 339 -3.83 3.01 24.99
C THR A 339 -2.75 3.64 25.85
N GLY A 340 -2.11 4.69 25.33
CA GLY A 340 -1.06 5.38 26.04
C GLY A 340 -0.15 6.22 25.16
N ARG A 341 0.76 6.92 25.82
CA ARG A 341 1.72 7.85 25.22
C ARG A 341 3.14 7.36 25.50
N SER A 342 4.04 7.41 24.53
CA SER A 342 5.45 7.02 24.71
C SER A 342 6.38 7.96 23.96
N VAL A 343 7.52 8.28 24.57
CA VAL A 343 8.61 9.04 23.93
C VAL A 343 9.86 8.19 23.99
N ARG A 344 10.51 7.98 22.85
CA ARG A 344 11.75 7.21 22.69
C ARG A 344 12.80 8.10 22.06
N LEU A 345 14.03 8.04 22.57
CA LEU A 345 15.20 8.72 22.02
C LEU A 345 16.10 7.67 21.40
N ASN A 346 16.41 7.82 20.12
CA ASN A 346 17.23 6.92 19.32
C ASN A 346 18.26 7.76 18.56
N GLY A 347 19.42 8.03 19.18
CA GLY A 347 20.45 8.88 18.57
C GLY A 347 19.95 10.32 18.39
N ASP A 348 20.00 10.81 17.16
CA ASP A 348 19.57 12.14 16.70
C ASP A 348 18.04 12.26 16.50
N LYS A 349 17.28 11.22 16.84
CA LYS A 349 15.83 11.16 16.65
C LYS A 349 15.06 10.94 17.94
N VAL A 350 13.99 11.71 18.12
CA VAL A 350 12.94 11.48 19.09
C VAL A 350 11.68 10.98 18.40
N THR A 351 11.18 9.83 18.81
CA THR A 351 9.88 9.31 18.38
C THR A 351 8.89 9.40 19.53
N ALA A 352 7.85 10.19 19.34
CA ALA A 352 6.77 10.40 20.28
C ALA A 352 5.47 9.87 19.68
N THR A 353 4.86 8.93 20.40
CA THR A 353 3.74 8.13 19.89
C THR A 353 2.59 8.21 20.87
N ALA A 354 1.39 8.57 20.40
CA ALA A 354 0.15 8.32 21.11
C ALA A 354 -0.59 7.16 20.42
N ARG A 355 -1.04 6.20 21.23
CA ARG A 355 -1.82 5.05 20.78
C ARG A 355 -3.15 5.07 21.48
N ARG A 356 -4.21 4.78 20.72
CA ARG A 356 -5.58 4.66 21.19
C ARG A 356 -6.17 3.35 20.67
N ARG A 357 -7.15 2.82 21.39
CA ARG A 357 -8.02 1.78 20.85
C ARG A 357 -9.22 2.43 20.18
N PRO A 358 -9.81 1.79 19.16
CA PRO A 358 -11.11 2.15 18.59
C PRO A 358 -12.17 2.49 19.66
N GLU A 359 -12.27 1.69 20.72
CA GLU A 359 -13.21 1.88 21.83
C GLU A 359 -13.00 3.16 22.67
N ASP A 360 -11.84 3.81 22.58
CA ASP A 360 -11.55 5.08 23.28
C ASP A 360 -12.04 6.31 22.50
N LEU A 361 -12.49 6.13 21.26
CA LEU A 361 -12.88 7.20 20.36
C LEU A 361 -14.40 7.19 20.18
N HIS A 362 -14.98 8.38 20.05
CA HIS A 362 -16.43 8.57 20.04
C HIS A 362 -16.99 9.02 18.68
N GLY A 363 -16.14 9.20 17.68
CA GLY A 363 -16.50 9.67 16.35
C GLY A 363 -17.13 11.07 16.33
N ASN A 364 -16.71 11.93 17.26
CA ASN A 364 -17.28 13.27 17.40
C ASN A 364 -16.24 14.30 17.85
N HIS A 365 -16.68 15.54 18.07
CA HIS A 365 -15.83 16.67 18.48
C HIS A 365 -14.94 16.41 19.70
N ARG A 366 -15.32 15.47 20.59
CA ARG A 366 -14.47 15.08 21.74
C ARG A 366 -13.16 14.48 21.29
N ASP A 367 -13.15 13.77 20.17
CA ASP A 367 -11.95 13.16 19.62
C ASP A 367 -10.96 14.23 19.12
N ARG A 368 -11.47 15.38 18.64
CA ARG A 368 -10.62 16.53 18.26
C ARG A 368 -9.83 17.05 19.47
N ALA A 369 -10.52 17.24 20.60
CA ALA A 369 -9.91 17.66 21.85
C ALA A 369 -8.91 16.61 22.37
N LEU A 370 -9.25 15.33 22.24
CA LEU A 370 -8.39 14.22 22.66
C LEU A 370 -7.08 14.17 21.86
N ALA A 371 -7.12 14.34 20.53
CA ALA A 371 -5.93 14.38 19.67
C ALA A 371 -4.99 15.52 20.08
N ARG A 372 -5.56 16.70 20.35
CA ARG A 372 -4.81 17.86 20.85
C ARG A 372 -4.19 17.58 22.22
N GLU A 373 -4.93 16.99 23.15
CA GLU A 373 -4.43 16.62 24.47
C GLU A 373 -3.27 15.62 24.38
N ASP A 374 -3.40 14.61 23.51
CA ASP A 374 -2.35 13.63 23.26
C ASP A 374 -1.06 14.29 22.76
N LEU A 375 -1.18 15.19 21.78
CA LEU A 375 -0.03 15.94 21.25
C LEU A 375 0.59 16.88 22.29
N ALA A 376 -0.22 17.63 23.05
CA ALA A 376 0.27 18.51 24.11
C ALA A 376 1.06 17.72 25.16
N ALA A 377 0.53 16.57 25.58
CA ALA A 377 1.19 15.71 26.56
C ALA A 377 2.48 15.07 26.01
N LEU A 378 2.53 14.72 24.72
CA LEU A 378 3.75 14.26 24.08
C LEU A 378 4.81 15.36 24.05
N LEU A 379 4.47 16.57 23.62
CA LEU A 379 5.40 17.71 23.59
C LEU A 379 5.91 18.07 24.99
N ALA A 380 5.05 18.09 26.00
CA ALA A 380 5.45 18.32 27.39
C ALA A 380 6.41 17.24 27.91
N ARG A 381 6.17 15.98 27.54
CA ARG A 381 7.04 14.86 27.92
C ARG A 381 8.38 14.91 27.19
N ILE A 382 8.40 15.34 25.93
CA ILE A 382 9.63 15.61 25.18
C ILE A 382 10.43 16.72 25.87
N ALA A 383 9.77 17.85 26.19
CA ALA A 383 10.41 18.98 26.86
C ALA A 383 11.08 18.56 28.17
N THR A 384 10.33 17.83 29.00
CA THR A 384 10.84 17.30 30.28
C THR A 384 12.03 16.34 30.06
N ARG A 385 11.93 15.44 29.08
CA ARG A 385 12.96 14.41 28.85
C ARG A 385 14.26 14.99 28.31
N LEU A 386 14.18 16.07 27.54
CA LEU A 386 15.33 16.71 26.89
C LEU A 386 15.80 17.99 27.60
N GLY A 387 15.12 18.41 28.68
CA GLY A 387 15.45 19.66 29.37
C GLY A 387 15.15 20.92 28.54
N LEU A 388 14.20 20.86 27.61
CA LEU A 388 13.79 22.00 26.79
C LEU A 388 12.85 22.93 27.58
N PRO A 389 12.74 24.21 27.20
CA PRO A 389 11.66 25.07 27.68
C PRO A 389 10.28 24.47 27.34
N ALA A 390 9.24 24.97 28.01
CA ALA A 390 7.87 24.58 27.72
C ALA A 390 7.56 24.75 26.21
N PRO A 391 6.88 23.77 25.58
CA PRO A 391 6.52 23.88 24.18
C PRO A 391 5.50 25.02 23.96
N PRO A 392 5.42 25.59 22.75
CA PRO A 392 4.36 26.52 22.38
C PRO A 392 2.97 25.92 22.64
N ASP A 393 2.01 26.76 23.02
CA ASP A 393 0.62 26.35 23.18
C ASP A 393 0.03 25.92 21.84
N LEU A 394 -0.56 24.73 21.82
CA LEU A 394 -1.27 24.22 20.63
C LEU A 394 -2.52 25.05 20.35
N PRO A 395 -2.94 25.18 19.06
CA PRO A 395 -4.06 26.02 18.65
C PRO A 395 -5.33 25.66 19.42
N ASP A 396 -6.19 26.66 19.59
CA ASP A 396 -7.47 26.48 20.27
C ASP A 396 -8.30 25.38 19.58
N PRO A 397 -9.00 24.49 20.33
CA PRO A 397 -9.89 23.49 19.75
C PRO A 397 -10.89 24.04 18.73
N GLU A 398 -11.37 25.28 18.88
CA GLU A 398 -12.30 25.91 17.92
C GLU A 398 -11.63 26.27 16.59
N VAL A 399 -10.36 26.68 16.63
CA VAL A 399 -9.55 26.92 15.43
C VAL A 399 -9.32 25.58 14.70
N VAL A 400 -8.94 24.54 15.45
CA VAL A 400 -8.77 23.19 14.91
C VAL A 400 -10.07 22.69 14.29
N ALA A 401 -11.21 22.86 14.96
CA ALA A 401 -12.52 22.49 14.45
C ALA A 401 -12.87 23.21 13.14
N THR A 402 -12.60 24.52 13.06
CA THR A 402 -12.87 25.31 11.86
C THR A 402 -12.07 24.82 10.66
N GLU A 403 -10.78 24.53 10.85
CA GLU A 403 -9.93 24.00 9.77
C GLU A 403 -10.34 22.59 9.34
N ILE A 404 -10.70 21.72 10.28
CA ILE A 404 -11.24 20.38 9.97
C ILE A 404 -12.50 20.51 9.12
N ASP A 405 -13.45 21.36 9.52
CA ASP A 405 -14.71 21.51 8.80
C ASP A 405 -14.46 22.04 7.37
N GLN A 406 -13.46 22.90 7.16
CA GLN A 406 -13.04 23.34 5.83
C GLN A 406 -12.38 22.22 5.01
N ILE A 407 -11.59 21.35 5.64
CA ILE A 407 -11.00 20.18 4.97
C ILE A 407 -12.11 19.20 4.55
N VAL A 408 -13.03 18.89 5.47
CA VAL A 408 -14.15 17.97 5.22
C VAL A 408 -15.05 18.51 4.11
N ARG A 409 -15.39 19.80 4.11
CA ARG A 409 -16.16 20.42 3.02
C ARG A 409 -15.47 20.28 1.67
N ARG A 410 -14.17 20.60 1.59
CA ARG A 410 -13.39 20.43 0.35
C ARG A 410 -13.40 18.97 -0.14
N GLN A 411 -13.31 18.01 0.77
CA GLN A 411 -13.38 16.59 0.42
C GLN A 411 -14.78 16.15 -0.04
N LEU A 412 -15.84 16.64 0.59
CA LEU A 412 -17.22 16.36 0.18
C LEU A 412 -17.56 16.98 -1.18
N ASP A 413 -17.12 18.22 -1.41
CA ASP A 413 -17.30 18.90 -2.70
C ASP A 413 -16.59 18.14 -3.83
N ALA A 414 -15.37 17.65 -3.57
CA ALA A 414 -14.65 16.79 -4.51
C ALA A 414 -15.38 15.45 -4.75
N ARG A 415 -15.97 14.84 -3.71
CA ARG A 415 -16.74 13.60 -3.85
C ARG A 415 -18.01 13.76 -4.67
N HIS A 416 -18.77 14.84 -4.45
CA HIS A 416 -19.97 15.09 -5.25
C HIS A 416 -19.66 15.35 -6.73
N HIS A 417 -18.46 15.83 -7.02
CA HIS A 417 -17.95 15.90 -8.38
C HIS A 417 -17.69 14.50 -8.97
N ASP A 418 -17.11 13.59 -8.19
CA ASP A 418 -16.82 12.20 -8.60
C ASP A 418 -18.07 11.30 -8.68
N GLU A 419 -19.05 11.47 -7.80
CA GLU A 419 -20.31 10.70 -7.83
C GLU A 419 -21.20 11.04 -9.04
N ARG A 420 -21.11 12.27 -9.56
CA ARG A 420 -21.75 12.60 -10.83
C ARG A 420 -21.16 11.80 -11.99
N TRP A 421 -19.84 11.60 -11.99
CA TRP A 421 -19.16 10.77 -12.97
C TRP A 421 -19.60 9.29 -12.90
N LEU A 422 -19.78 8.73 -11.70
CA LEU A 422 -20.19 7.34 -11.52
C LEU A 422 -21.61 7.05 -12.02
N ASN A 423 -22.52 8.03 -11.99
CA ASN A 423 -23.90 7.87 -12.48
C ASN A 423 -24.02 8.05 -14.00
N GLU A 424 -22.94 8.42 -14.69
CA GLU A 424 -22.92 8.65 -16.15
C GLU A 424 -22.23 7.51 -16.94
N VAL A 425 -21.74 6.46 -16.26
CA VAL A 425 -21.15 5.28 -16.93
C VAL A 425 -22.26 4.28 -17.29
N PRO A 426 -22.47 3.94 -18.59
CA PRO A 426 -23.45 2.93 -18.98
C PRO A 426 -23.07 1.54 -18.44
N GLU A 427 -24.07 0.77 -17.98
CA GLU A 427 -23.95 -0.60 -17.43
C GLU A 427 -23.27 -1.61 -18.37
#